data_AF-A0A932X3L3-F1
#
_entry.id   AF-A0A932X3L3-F1
#
_cell.length_a   1.000
_cell.length_b   1.000
_cell.length_c   1.000
_cell.angle_alpha   90.00
_cell.angle_beta   90.00
_cell.angle_gamma   90.00
#
_symmetry.space_group_name_H-M   'P 1'
#
loop_
_entity.id
_entity.type
_entity.pdbx_description
1 polymer ?
#
loop_
_entity_poly.entity_id
_entity_poly.type
_entity_poly.pdbx_seq_one_letter_code
_entity_poly.pdbx_strand_id
1 'polypeptide(L)'
;MESTEPPGKRPNGAIARAGAGGAQASGAVFGARNIGEDAVKVARGARPSLRLMWAVVAGAAASYAVGVPAFLESRPTVHARAIAWETIAAVLAMVLIIAFLAAAEVALTTVRRTRLRQLAEEGTRAARPALRLVEAPTQFLATVQIGITLASMFIAAIAARVPAERLAALLAGVAARRDLPWLADHALGVGLALTILAVGLLELLLGELIPKQIALQQAERLSLIVAGPIEALATLTHPLVFVLTRITTLVTRPFGGPGGAPAVSLTEEEIKDIVEESEKEGVLEEAETEMIHSVLEFTDIVVREVMVPRIDMVCVEAGRSLDDLLDVVLASGHTRIPIYEETVDNIVGTVHAKDLLRVVRDGVREVGIRQANVLRPVYYVPENMKVDDLLAEFQRRQHQMAIVVDEYGGTAGLITLEDLLEEIVGPITDEYDVENEPTVSIMDDDVALADARMALDDVNEILGLRLSEEDSETLGGYVFSLLGKIPTVGETVDQDGLRFEVTEADSRRITRVKITRLREESEEPTGGDPADAV
;
A
#
# COMPACT_ATOMS: atom_id res chain seq x y z
N MET A 1 -38.66 -19.37 -77.00
CA MET A 1 -37.65 -19.04 -75.95
C MET A 1 -36.95 -20.32 -75.43
N GLU A 2 -36.13 -21.11 -76.16
CA GLU A 2 -35.30 -20.86 -77.38
C GLU A 2 -34.06 -20.01 -77.08
N SER A 3 -32.81 -20.35 -77.47
CA SER A 3 -32.26 -21.55 -78.17
C SER A 3 -30.86 -21.89 -77.58
N THR A 4 -30.24 -23.09 -77.60
CA THR A 4 -30.33 -24.36 -78.37
C THR A 4 -29.44 -24.52 -79.63
N GLU A 5 -28.12 -24.61 -79.39
CA GLU A 5 -27.05 -25.29 -80.18
C GLU A 5 -26.62 -24.76 -81.60
N PRO A 6 -25.43 -25.16 -82.15
CA PRO A 6 -24.80 -24.55 -83.35
C PRO A 6 -24.94 -25.43 -84.64
N PRO A 7 -23.93 -26.03 -85.38
CA PRO A 7 -22.45 -26.09 -85.33
C PRO A 7 -21.64 -25.75 -86.63
N GLY A 8 -20.49 -25.07 -86.47
CA GLY A 8 -19.22 -25.43 -87.15
C GLY A 8 -18.84 -24.94 -88.57
N LYS A 9 -17.54 -24.64 -88.77
CA LYS A 9 -16.69 -25.09 -89.91
C LYS A 9 -15.19 -24.68 -89.78
N ARG A 10 -14.29 -25.64 -90.04
CA ARG A 10 -12.89 -25.48 -90.54
C ARG A 10 -12.84 -26.20 -91.92
N PRO A 11 -11.89 -25.95 -92.86
CA PRO A 11 -10.44 -26.24 -92.78
C PRO A 11 -9.58 -25.09 -93.40
N ASN A 12 -8.27 -25.14 -93.70
CA ASN A 12 -7.14 -26.10 -93.66
C ASN A 12 -5.98 -25.43 -92.85
N GLY A 13 -4.96 -26.05 -92.23
CA GLY A 13 -3.95 -27.01 -92.71
C GLY A 13 -2.56 -26.33 -92.63
N ALA A 14 -1.42 -26.95 -92.27
CA ALA A 14 -1.14 -28.34 -91.92
C ALA A 14 0.15 -28.47 -91.03
N ILE A 15 0.25 -29.58 -90.27
CA ILE A 15 1.40 -30.53 -90.11
C ILE A 15 2.86 -29.96 -90.02
N ALA A 16 3.73 -30.34 -89.07
CA ALA A 16 3.63 -31.12 -87.82
C ALA A 16 4.93 -31.13 -86.95
N ARG A 17 4.77 -31.46 -85.66
CA ARG A 17 5.67 -32.21 -84.73
C ARG A 17 7.16 -31.79 -84.49
N ALA A 18 7.36 -31.35 -83.24
CA ALA A 18 8.24 -31.95 -82.21
C ALA A 18 9.78 -31.79 -82.24
N GLY A 19 10.31 -31.36 -81.08
CA GLY A 19 11.71 -31.37 -80.66
C GLY A 19 11.81 -30.84 -79.22
N ALA A 20 12.70 -31.38 -78.39
CA ALA A 20 12.83 -31.01 -76.98
C ALA A 20 14.23 -30.48 -76.66
N GLY A 21 14.37 -29.58 -75.68
CA GLY A 21 15.68 -29.23 -75.11
C GLY A 21 15.79 -27.88 -74.40
N GLY A 22 16.29 -27.92 -73.16
CA GLY A 22 17.21 -26.94 -72.56
C GLY A 22 16.87 -25.45 -72.59
N ALA A 23 16.29 -24.93 -71.50
CA ALA A 23 16.36 -23.51 -71.18
C ALA A 23 17.66 -23.20 -70.40
N GLN A 24 18.66 -22.63 -71.07
CA GLN A 24 19.76 -21.93 -70.39
C GLN A 24 19.36 -20.46 -70.16
N ALA A 25 19.48 -19.98 -68.93
CA ALA A 25 19.42 -18.56 -68.60
C ALA A 25 20.79 -18.13 -68.04
N SER A 26 21.45 -17.17 -68.68
CA SER A 26 22.83 -16.77 -68.36
C SER A 26 22.91 -15.31 -67.92
N GLY A 27 23.64 -15.08 -66.81
CA GLY A 27 24.49 -13.92 -66.62
C GLY A 27 23.84 -12.52 -66.48
N ALA A 28 23.57 -12.12 -65.24
CA ALA A 28 23.48 -10.70 -64.86
C ALA A 28 24.14 -10.47 -63.48
N VAL A 29 25.48 -10.51 -63.43
CA VAL A 29 26.27 -10.32 -62.20
C VAL A 29 26.87 -8.92 -62.15
N PHE A 30 26.31 -8.03 -61.33
CA PHE A 30 26.93 -6.74 -60.97
C PHE A 30 26.40 -6.24 -59.61
N GLY A 31 27.26 -5.56 -58.83
CA GLY A 31 26.81 -4.68 -57.71
C GLY A 31 27.31 -4.99 -56.29
N ALA A 32 27.62 -6.25 -55.93
CA ALA A 32 27.83 -6.63 -54.53
C ALA A 32 29.16 -6.16 -53.87
N ARG A 33 30.08 -5.52 -54.59
CA ARG A 33 31.49 -5.39 -54.19
C ARG A 33 31.88 -4.13 -53.40
N ASN A 34 31.07 -3.07 -53.40
CA ASN A 34 31.47 -1.76 -52.85
C ASN A 34 30.99 -1.47 -51.42
N ILE A 35 29.97 -2.17 -50.91
CA ILE A 35 29.26 -1.82 -49.67
C ILE A 35 30.21 -1.71 -48.46
N GLY A 36 31.23 -2.58 -48.39
CA GLY A 36 32.21 -2.57 -47.31
C GLY A 36 33.14 -1.35 -47.30
N GLU A 37 33.59 -0.86 -48.46
CA GLU A 37 34.46 0.32 -48.51
C GLU A 37 33.71 1.60 -48.15
N ASP A 38 32.48 1.74 -48.62
CA ASP A 38 31.70 2.96 -48.42
C ASP A 38 31.22 3.10 -46.96
N ALA A 39 30.92 1.98 -46.29
CA ALA A 39 30.70 1.95 -44.84
C ALA A 39 31.94 2.43 -44.05
N VAL A 40 33.16 2.02 -44.44
CA VAL A 40 34.41 2.45 -43.80
C VAL A 40 34.70 3.92 -44.06
N LYS A 41 34.32 4.48 -45.22
CA LYS A 41 34.42 5.93 -45.50
C LYS A 41 33.48 6.73 -44.57
N VAL A 42 32.23 6.29 -44.40
CA VAL A 42 31.26 6.93 -43.48
C VAL A 42 31.76 6.89 -42.02
N ALA A 43 32.27 5.75 -41.55
CA ALA A 43 32.77 5.62 -40.17
C ALA A 43 33.92 6.57 -39.83
N ARG A 44 34.77 6.94 -40.81
CA ARG A 44 35.87 7.91 -40.60
C ARG A 44 35.37 9.34 -40.42
N GLY A 45 34.26 9.72 -41.05
CA GLY A 45 33.66 11.06 -40.94
C GLY A 45 32.85 11.32 -39.66
N ALA A 46 32.49 10.27 -38.91
CA ALA A 46 31.64 10.39 -37.72
C ALA A 46 32.34 11.09 -36.54
N ARG A 47 31.56 11.86 -35.76
CA ARG A 47 31.95 12.42 -34.44
C ARG A 47 32.49 11.31 -33.52
N PRO A 48 33.48 11.58 -32.66
CA PRO A 48 34.20 10.54 -31.91
C PRO A 48 33.28 9.64 -31.06
N SER A 49 32.24 10.18 -30.45
CA SER A 49 31.25 9.41 -29.66
C SER A 49 30.44 8.39 -30.49
N LEU A 50 30.31 8.59 -31.80
CA LEU A 50 29.55 7.70 -32.69
C LEU A 50 30.43 6.67 -33.40
N ARG A 51 31.76 6.80 -33.36
CA ARG A 51 32.69 5.91 -34.08
C ARG A 51 32.64 4.47 -33.58
N LEU A 52 32.46 4.25 -32.28
CA LEU A 52 32.35 2.89 -31.72
C LEU A 52 31.05 2.20 -32.18
N MET A 53 29.92 2.93 -32.14
CA MET A 53 28.63 2.44 -32.63
C MET A 53 28.69 2.08 -34.13
N TRP A 54 29.26 2.95 -34.97
CA TRP A 54 29.44 2.66 -36.40
C TRP A 54 30.44 1.52 -36.66
N ALA A 55 31.46 1.33 -35.82
CA ALA A 55 32.35 0.18 -35.91
C ALA A 55 31.65 -1.15 -35.57
N VAL A 56 30.79 -1.17 -34.55
CA VAL A 56 29.97 -2.34 -34.19
C VAL A 56 28.94 -2.65 -35.29
N VAL A 57 28.22 -1.64 -35.80
CA VAL A 57 27.27 -1.80 -36.91
C VAL A 57 27.98 -2.28 -38.19
N ALA A 58 29.14 -1.73 -38.52
CA ALA A 58 29.94 -2.19 -39.66
C ALA A 58 30.48 -3.62 -39.46
N GLY A 59 30.87 -4.01 -38.24
CA GLY A 59 31.28 -5.37 -37.90
C GLY A 59 30.14 -6.38 -38.03
N ALA A 60 28.93 -6.02 -37.60
CA ALA A 60 27.72 -6.82 -37.79
C ALA A 60 27.36 -6.95 -39.28
N ALA A 61 27.36 -5.85 -40.03
CA ALA A 61 27.09 -5.85 -41.47
C ALA A 61 28.13 -6.66 -42.26
N ALA A 62 29.42 -6.55 -41.93
CA ALA A 62 30.47 -7.35 -42.55
C ALA A 62 30.31 -8.85 -42.22
N SER A 63 29.97 -9.19 -40.98
CA SER A 63 29.67 -10.58 -40.55
C SER A 63 28.45 -11.17 -41.26
N TYR A 64 27.51 -10.34 -41.70
CA TYR A 64 26.35 -10.74 -42.50
C TYR A 64 26.69 -10.87 -44.00
N ALA A 65 27.48 -9.96 -44.54
CA ALA A 65 27.79 -9.89 -45.97
C ALA A 65 28.87 -10.89 -46.44
N VAL A 66 29.83 -11.25 -45.59
CA VAL A 66 30.96 -12.11 -45.95
C VAL A 66 30.65 -13.61 -45.81
N GLY A 67 29.71 -13.98 -44.94
CA GLY A 67 29.58 -15.35 -44.43
C GLY A 67 28.91 -16.39 -45.34
N VAL A 68 28.19 -16.00 -46.39
CA VAL A 68 27.28 -16.92 -47.11
C VAL A 68 27.96 -17.83 -48.15
N PRO A 69 28.86 -17.37 -49.04
CA PRO A 69 29.41 -18.23 -50.10
C PRO A 69 30.78 -18.86 -49.77
N ALA A 70 31.60 -18.19 -48.96
CA ALA A 70 33.06 -18.36 -49.00
C ALA A 70 33.62 -19.54 -48.19
N PHE A 71 32.83 -20.19 -47.32
CA PHE A 71 33.35 -21.23 -46.41
C PHE A 71 33.20 -22.67 -46.94
N LEU A 72 32.39 -22.88 -47.99
CA LEU A 72 32.00 -24.21 -48.48
C LEU A 72 33.13 -25.08 -49.07
N GLU A 73 34.33 -24.51 -49.30
CA GLU A 73 35.46 -25.25 -49.91
C GLU A 73 36.58 -25.64 -48.91
N SER A 74 36.55 -25.19 -47.65
CA SER A 74 37.65 -25.44 -46.71
C SER A 74 37.48 -26.75 -45.92
N ARG A 75 38.43 -27.69 -46.07
CA ARG A 75 38.37 -29.02 -45.42
C ARG A 75 38.65 -28.94 -43.90
N PRO A 76 37.88 -29.67 -43.05
CA PRO A 76 38.02 -29.56 -41.60
C PRO A 76 39.27 -30.30 -41.08
N THR A 77 40.33 -29.55 -40.75
CA THR A 77 41.47 -30.08 -39.98
C THR A 77 41.90 -29.10 -38.88
N VAL A 78 42.08 -29.63 -37.67
CA VAL A 78 42.53 -28.97 -36.42
C VAL A 78 41.66 -27.81 -35.91
N HIS A 79 41.44 -26.76 -36.69
CA HIS A 79 40.78 -25.50 -36.31
C HIS A 79 39.39 -25.67 -35.69
N ALA A 80 38.67 -26.71 -36.10
CA ALA A 80 37.33 -27.02 -35.58
C ALA A 80 37.28 -27.10 -34.04
N ARG A 81 38.34 -27.54 -33.33
CA ARG A 81 38.29 -27.62 -31.87
C ARG A 81 38.36 -26.25 -31.18
N ALA A 82 39.09 -25.27 -31.74
CA ALA A 82 39.19 -23.92 -31.17
C ALA A 82 37.86 -23.15 -31.31
N ILE A 83 37.34 -23.09 -32.54
CA ILE A 83 36.08 -22.41 -32.91
C ILE A 83 34.91 -22.82 -32.01
N ALA A 84 34.88 -24.08 -31.58
CA ALA A 84 33.83 -24.58 -30.69
C ALA A 84 33.87 -23.91 -29.30
N TRP A 85 35.06 -23.83 -28.68
CA TRP A 85 35.21 -23.24 -27.36
C TRP A 85 34.96 -21.73 -27.40
N GLU A 86 35.38 -21.07 -28.48
CA GLU A 86 35.06 -19.66 -28.77
C GLU A 86 33.54 -19.43 -28.84
N THR A 87 32.78 -20.28 -29.55
CA THR A 87 31.31 -20.13 -29.60
C THR A 87 30.61 -20.40 -28.26
N ILE A 88 31.09 -21.37 -27.47
CA ILE A 88 30.55 -21.67 -26.14
C ILE A 88 30.85 -20.52 -25.17
N ALA A 89 32.07 -19.98 -25.19
CA ALA A 89 32.44 -18.82 -24.40
C ALA A 89 31.65 -17.55 -24.79
N ALA A 90 31.38 -17.35 -26.08
CA ALA A 90 30.55 -16.24 -26.56
C ALA A 90 29.09 -16.35 -26.10
N VAL A 91 28.48 -17.54 -26.17
CA VAL A 91 27.13 -17.78 -25.63
C VAL A 91 27.12 -17.57 -24.11
N LEU A 92 28.07 -18.13 -23.37
CA LEU A 92 28.14 -17.97 -21.91
C LEU A 92 28.34 -16.50 -21.50
N ALA A 93 29.20 -15.75 -22.18
CA ALA A 93 29.38 -14.32 -21.96
C ALA A 93 28.10 -13.52 -22.22
N MET A 94 27.33 -13.91 -23.23
CA MET A 94 26.05 -13.26 -23.55
C MET A 94 24.95 -13.61 -22.54
N VAL A 95 24.88 -14.87 -22.07
CA VAL A 95 24.00 -15.26 -20.95
C VAL A 95 24.35 -14.51 -19.66
N LEU A 96 25.64 -14.26 -19.39
CA LEU A 96 26.06 -13.42 -18.26
C LEU A 96 25.68 -11.93 -18.41
N ILE A 97 25.59 -11.43 -19.65
CA ILE A 97 25.07 -10.08 -19.93
C ILE A 97 23.56 -10.04 -19.67
N ILE A 98 22.80 -11.05 -20.11
CA ILE A 98 21.37 -11.18 -19.79
C ILE A 98 21.18 -11.27 -18.27
N ALA A 99 21.98 -12.09 -17.57
CA ALA A 99 21.95 -12.22 -16.11
C ALA A 99 22.15 -10.88 -15.39
N PHE A 100 23.13 -10.08 -15.83
CA PHE A 100 23.35 -8.74 -15.30
C PHE A 100 22.15 -7.81 -15.54
N LEU A 101 21.59 -7.82 -16.76
CA LEU A 101 20.46 -6.97 -17.15
C LEU A 101 19.16 -7.36 -16.45
N ALA A 102 18.85 -8.66 -16.36
CA ALA A 102 17.68 -9.22 -15.69
C ALA A 102 17.73 -8.99 -14.17
N ALA A 103 18.90 -9.14 -13.54
CA ALA A 103 19.07 -8.77 -12.14
C ALA A 103 18.92 -7.26 -11.92
N ALA A 104 19.42 -6.42 -12.85
CA ALA A 104 19.27 -4.98 -12.78
C ALA A 104 17.81 -4.53 -12.93
N GLU A 105 17.06 -5.15 -13.84
CA GLU A 105 15.61 -4.95 -14.06
C GLU A 105 14.84 -5.01 -12.74
N VAL A 106 15.02 -6.10 -11.99
CA VAL A 106 14.30 -6.38 -10.74
C VAL A 106 14.87 -5.56 -9.59
N ALA A 107 16.19 -5.46 -9.44
CA ALA A 107 16.78 -4.71 -8.34
C ALA A 107 16.39 -3.22 -8.35
N LEU A 108 16.19 -2.63 -9.54
CA LEU A 108 15.76 -1.23 -9.68
C LEU A 108 14.24 -1.03 -9.70
N THR A 109 13.42 -2.05 -10.03
CA THR A 109 11.95 -1.92 -9.86
C THR A 109 11.47 -2.20 -8.44
N THR A 110 12.15 -3.08 -7.69
CA THR A 110 11.77 -3.47 -6.32
C THR A 110 12.30 -2.53 -5.22
N VAL A 111 13.37 -1.75 -5.47
CA VAL A 111 13.99 -0.91 -4.44
C VAL A 111 13.13 0.33 -4.09
N ARG A 112 12.89 0.55 -2.78
CA ARG A 112 12.10 1.69 -2.26
C ARG A 112 12.77 3.04 -2.63
N ARG A 113 12.03 3.94 -3.30
CA ARG A 113 12.52 5.26 -3.75
C ARG A 113 13.04 6.15 -2.62
N THR A 114 12.35 6.15 -1.48
CA THR A 114 12.73 6.87 -0.25
C THR A 114 14.12 6.45 0.25
N ARG A 115 14.36 5.14 0.30
CA ARG A 115 15.65 4.56 0.71
C ARG A 115 16.80 4.97 -0.21
N LEU A 116 16.59 5.06 -1.52
CA LEU A 116 17.59 5.58 -2.45
C LEU A 116 17.87 7.08 -2.27
N ARG A 117 16.89 7.89 -1.84
CA ARG A 117 17.11 9.31 -1.51
C ARG A 117 17.94 9.46 -0.23
N GLN A 118 17.56 8.76 0.83
CA GLN A 118 18.33 8.68 2.08
C GLN A 118 19.81 8.33 1.80
N LEU A 119 20.07 7.25 1.08
CA LEU A 119 21.44 6.83 0.74
C LEU A 119 22.21 7.88 -0.10
N ALA A 120 21.52 8.68 -0.91
CA ALA A 120 22.13 9.75 -1.72
C ALA A 120 22.43 11.03 -0.91
N GLU A 121 21.73 11.24 0.21
CA GLU A 121 21.94 12.29 1.21
C GLU A 121 23.05 11.92 2.18
N GLU A 122 23.09 10.65 2.63
CA GLU A 122 24.22 10.01 3.35
C GLU A 122 25.53 9.97 2.53
N GLY A 123 25.50 10.38 1.26
CA GLY A 123 26.67 10.56 0.40
C GLY A 123 27.07 9.33 -0.44
N THR A 124 26.25 8.27 -0.47
CA THR A 124 26.52 7.08 -1.29
C THR A 124 26.51 7.42 -2.78
N ARG A 125 27.70 7.48 -3.39
CA ARG A 125 27.89 7.93 -4.79
C ARG A 125 27.04 7.16 -5.81
N ALA A 126 26.75 5.88 -5.54
CA ALA A 126 25.95 5.01 -6.41
C ALA A 126 24.43 5.26 -6.33
N ALA A 127 23.93 5.87 -5.26
CA ALA A 127 22.50 6.09 -5.06
C ALA A 127 21.93 7.15 -6.03
N ARG A 128 22.72 8.15 -6.45
CA ARG A 128 22.31 9.18 -7.42
C ARG A 128 22.12 8.66 -8.85
N PRO A 129 22.97 7.76 -9.38
CA PRO A 129 22.64 6.93 -10.55
C PRO A 129 21.36 6.10 -10.38
N ALA A 130 21.24 5.35 -9.27
CA ALA A 130 20.10 4.46 -9.05
C ALA A 130 18.78 5.24 -9.04
N LEU A 131 18.68 6.30 -8.25
CA LEU A 131 17.49 7.14 -8.13
C LEU A 131 17.02 7.67 -9.50
N ARG A 132 17.94 8.18 -10.33
CA ARG A 132 17.60 8.70 -11.68
C ARG A 132 17.09 7.62 -12.64
N LEU A 133 17.45 6.35 -12.45
CA LEU A 133 16.88 5.23 -13.22
C LEU A 133 15.47 4.88 -12.73
N VAL A 134 15.25 4.86 -11.41
CA VAL A 134 13.95 4.54 -10.78
C VAL A 134 12.91 5.67 -10.96
N GLU A 135 13.37 6.91 -11.11
CA GLU A 135 12.54 8.09 -11.45
C GLU A 135 12.22 8.19 -12.96
N ALA A 136 12.91 7.42 -13.82
CA ALA A 136 12.68 7.37 -15.27
C ALA A 136 12.33 5.93 -15.77
N PRO A 137 11.35 5.23 -15.16
CA PRO A 137 11.17 3.79 -15.32
C PRO A 137 10.94 3.36 -16.77
N THR A 138 10.18 4.14 -17.56
CA THR A 138 9.92 3.87 -18.98
C THR A 138 11.20 3.84 -19.83
N GLN A 139 12.18 4.70 -19.53
CA GLN A 139 13.45 4.76 -20.27
C GLN A 139 14.43 3.68 -19.80
N PHE A 140 14.43 3.40 -18.50
CA PHE A 140 15.20 2.33 -17.87
C PHE A 140 14.75 0.95 -18.37
N LEU A 141 13.47 0.60 -18.27
CA LEU A 141 12.92 -0.68 -18.72
C LEU A 141 13.13 -0.89 -20.22
N ALA A 142 12.89 0.14 -21.05
CA ALA A 142 13.18 0.07 -22.48
C ALA A 142 14.66 -0.18 -22.77
N THR A 143 15.58 0.44 -22.02
CA THR A 143 17.03 0.19 -22.15
C THR A 143 17.40 -1.25 -21.83
N VAL A 144 16.91 -1.77 -20.70
CA VAL A 144 17.21 -3.13 -20.24
C VAL A 144 16.62 -4.16 -21.20
N GLN A 145 15.36 -3.98 -21.61
CA GLN A 145 14.68 -4.87 -22.56
C GLN A 145 15.37 -4.89 -23.93
N ILE A 146 15.86 -3.74 -24.43
CA ILE A 146 16.66 -3.69 -25.66
C ILE A 146 17.96 -4.48 -25.49
N GLY A 147 18.63 -4.34 -24.34
CA GLY A 147 19.86 -5.08 -24.02
C GLY A 147 19.65 -6.59 -24.01
N ILE A 148 18.62 -7.07 -23.29
CA ILE A 148 18.25 -8.49 -23.23
C ILE A 148 17.89 -9.00 -24.62
N THR A 149 16.98 -8.33 -25.33
CA THR A 149 16.50 -8.76 -26.65
C THR A 149 17.64 -8.89 -27.66
N LEU A 150 18.58 -7.92 -27.70
CA LEU A 150 19.75 -8.00 -28.56
C LEU A 150 20.68 -9.15 -28.16
N ALA A 151 20.89 -9.36 -26.87
CA ALA A 151 21.71 -10.46 -26.35
C ALA A 151 21.13 -11.84 -26.73
N SER A 152 19.83 -12.06 -26.53
CA SER A 152 19.10 -13.26 -26.96
C SER A 152 19.20 -13.50 -28.48
N MET A 153 19.06 -12.44 -29.29
CA MET A 153 19.22 -12.53 -30.75
C MET A 153 20.65 -12.93 -31.15
N PHE A 154 21.68 -12.45 -30.44
CA PHE A 154 23.06 -12.90 -30.65
C PHE A 154 23.27 -14.36 -30.21
N ILE A 155 22.70 -14.79 -29.08
CA ILE A 155 22.75 -16.19 -28.64
C ILE A 155 22.14 -17.10 -29.70
N ALA A 156 20.92 -16.81 -30.15
CA ALA A 156 20.24 -17.58 -31.19
C ALA A 156 21.05 -17.66 -32.50
N ALA A 157 21.64 -16.54 -32.94
CA ALA A 157 22.46 -16.48 -34.15
C ALA A 157 23.79 -17.27 -34.06
N ILE A 158 24.35 -17.42 -32.85
CA ILE A 158 25.55 -18.23 -32.61
C ILE A 158 25.17 -19.72 -32.46
N ALA A 159 24.11 -20.01 -31.70
CA ALA A 159 23.62 -21.36 -31.43
C ALA A 159 23.16 -22.09 -32.70
N ALA A 160 22.52 -21.38 -33.63
CA ALA A 160 22.06 -21.94 -34.91
C ALA A 160 23.19 -22.36 -35.87
N ARG A 161 24.46 -22.07 -35.55
CA ARG A 161 25.64 -22.43 -36.36
C ARG A 161 26.40 -23.60 -35.73
N VAL A 162 27.49 -23.30 -35.02
CA VAL A 162 28.52 -24.30 -34.63
C VAL A 162 27.99 -25.38 -33.68
N PRO A 163 27.14 -25.08 -32.66
CA PRO A 163 26.59 -26.13 -31.80
C PRO A 163 25.57 -27.02 -32.53
N ALA A 164 24.65 -26.42 -33.32
CA ALA A 164 23.63 -27.14 -34.06
C ALA A 164 24.21 -28.12 -35.09
N GLU A 165 25.16 -27.67 -35.92
CA GLU A 165 25.85 -28.51 -36.91
C GLU A 165 26.60 -29.68 -36.25
N ARG A 166 27.15 -29.48 -35.06
CA ARG A 166 27.85 -30.53 -34.30
C ARG A 166 26.91 -31.55 -33.70
N LEU A 167 25.81 -31.11 -33.11
CA LEU A 167 24.82 -32.01 -32.56
C LEU A 167 24.19 -32.83 -33.68
N ALA A 168 23.92 -32.22 -34.84
CA ALA A 168 23.51 -32.92 -36.06
C ALA A 168 24.54 -33.95 -36.52
N ALA A 169 25.83 -33.60 -36.62
CA ALA A 169 26.89 -34.53 -37.03
C ALA A 169 27.07 -35.70 -36.04
N LEU A 170 26.91 -35.46 -34.74
CA LEU A 170 26.92 -36.51 -33.72
C LEU A 170 25.68 -37.42 -33.82
N LEU A 171 24.49 -36.85 -34.01
CA LEU A 171 23.24 -37.60 -34.20
C LEU A 171 23.29 -38.48 -35.46
N ALA A 172 23.74 -37.93 -36.60
CA ALA A 172 23.96 -38.70 -37.82
C ALA A 172 24.99 -39.82 -37.61
N GLY A 173 26.09 -39.53 -36.91
CA GLY A 173 27.13 -40.50 -36.54
C GLY A 173 26.70 -41.58 -35.55
N VAL A 174 25.58 -41.39 -34.83
CA VAL A 174 24.93 -42.39 -33.98
C VAL A 174 23.85 -43.15 -34.77
N ALA A 175 23.05 -42.46 -35.58
CA ALA A 175 22.03 -43.05 -36.44
C ALA A 175 22.63 -44.09 -37.41
N ALA A 176 23.77 -43.75 -38.04
CA ALA A 176 24.54 -44.65 -38.92
C ALA A 176 25.23 -45.83 -38.20
N ARG A 177 25.25 -45.86 -36.86
CA ARG A 177 25.72 -47.01 -36.05
C ARG A 177 24.58 -47.83 -35.44
N ARG A 178 23.33 -47.44 -35.71
CA ARG A 178 22.10 -48.02 -35.12
C ARG A 178 21.06 -48.38 -36.19
N ASP A 179 21.40 -48.24 -37.47
CA ASP A 179 20.52 -48.40 -38.63
C ASP A 179 19.19 -47.64 -38.50
N LEU A 180 19.27 -46.37 -38.12
CA LEU A 180 18.13 -45.45 -38.00
C LEU A 180 18.12 -44.41 -39.15
N PRO A 181 17.73 -44.79 -40.39
CA PRO A 181 17.82 -43.90 -41.55
C PRO A 181 17.01 -42.61 -41.36
N TRP A 182 15.79 -42.71 -40.81
CA TRP A 182 14.92 -41.55 -40.53
C TRP A 182 15.60 -40.47 -39.66
N LEU A 183 16.48 -40.88 -38.73
CA LEU A 183 17.22 -39.97 -37.86
C LEU A 183 18.46 -39.38 -38.54
N ALA A 184 19.05 -40.11 -39.51
CA ALA A 184 20.13 -39.58 -40.34
C ALA A 184 19.61 -38.49 -41.30
N ASP A 185 18.48 -38.74 -41.98
CA ASP A 185 17.85 -37.81 -42.92
C ASP A 185 17.43 -36.49 -42.24
N HIS A 186 16.97 -36.56 -40.98
CA HIS A 186 16.51 -35.41 -40.20
C HIS A 186 17.53 -34.87 -39.20
N ALA A 187 18.78 -35.38 -39.21
CA ALA A 187 19.78 -35.09 -38.18
C ALA A 187 20.05 -33.59 -37.98
N LEU A 188 20.01 -32.79 -39.06
CA LEU A 188 20.19 -31.34 -39.00
C LEU A 188 19.03 -30.63 -38.28
N GLY A 189 17.79 -31.01 -38.59
CA GLY A 189 16.60 -30.44 -37.94
C GLY A 189 16.52 -30.81 -36.45
N VAL A 190 16.79 -32.08 -36.12
CA VAL A 190 16.82 -32.55 -34.72
C VAL A 190 17.98 -31.91 -33.94
N GLY A 191 19.17 -31.81 -34.56
CA GLY A 191 20.33 -31.16 -33.96
C GLY A 191 20.12 -29.66 -33.69
N LEU A 192 19.47 -28.95 -34.62
CA LEU A 192 19.09 -27.55 -34.45
C LEU A 192 18.03 -27.38 -33.35
N ALA A 193 16.95 -28.19 -33.37
CA ALA A 193 15.87 -28.10 -32.38
C ALA A 193 16.36 -28.39 -30.94
N LEU A 194 17.17 -29.44 -30.75
CA LEU A 194 17.78 -29.76 -29.45
C LEU A 194 18.78 -28.69 -29.01
N THR A 195 19.49 -28.05 -29.94
CA THR A 195 20.41 -26.95 -29.62
C THR A 195 19.65 -25.70 -29.15
N ILE A 196 18.58 -25.31 -29.87
CA ILE A 196 17.73 -24.19 -29.48
C ILE A 196 17.09 -24.46 -28.12
N LEU A 197 16.58 -25.66 -27.88
CA LEU A 197 16.00 -26.04 -26.59
C LEU A 197 17.02 -26.01 -25.45
N ALA A 198 18.22 -26.58 -25.64
CA ALA A 198 19.25 -26.62 -24.61
C ALA A 198 19.83 -25.22 -24.30
N VAL A 199 20.06 -24.40 -25.32
CA VAL A 199 20.57 -23.03 -25.15
C VAL A 199 19.49 -22.10 -24.58
N GLY A 200 18.24 -22.20 -25.05
CA GLY A 200 17.12 -21.44 -24.51
C GLY A 200 16.80 -21.79 -23.04
N LEU A 201 16.94 -23.06 -22.65
CA LEU A 201 16.82 -23.47 -21.24
C LEU A 201 17.98 -22.94 -20.38
N LEU A 202 19.21 -22.91 -20.91
CA LEU A 202 20.37 -22.31 -20.25
C LEU A 202 20.18 -20.80 -20.05
N GLU A 203 19.68 -20.11 -21.08
CA GLU A 203 19.39 -18.68 -21.10
C GLU A 203 18.26 -18.33 -20.10
N LEU A 204 17.15 -19.07 -20.13
CA LEU A 204 16.04 -18.88 -19.20
C LEU A 204 16.45 -19.11 -17.73
N LEU A 205 17.20 -20.17 -17.44
CA LEU A 205 17.61 -20.49 -16.06
C LEU A 205 18.71 -19.56 -15.54
N LEU A 206 19.82 -19.42 -16.27
CA LEU A 206 21.01 -18.72 -15.81
C LEU A 206 21.03 -17.24 -16.18
N GLY A 207 20.31 -16.85 -17.24
CA GLY A 207 20.19 -15.47 -17.71
C GLY A 207 19.00 -14.73 -17.09
N GLU A 208 17.86 -15.38 -16.87
CA GLU A 208 16.66 -14.69 -16.35
C GLU A 208 16.26 -15.13 -14.93
N LEU A 209 15.87 -16.39 -14.74
CA LEU A 209 15.18 -16.82 -13.52
C LEU A 209 16.04 -16.72 -12.25
N ILE A 210 17.24 -17.32 -12.24
CA ILE A 210 18.12 -17.30 -11.06
C ILE A 210 18.61 -15.86 -10.76
N PRO A 211 19.05 -15.05 -11.75
CA PRO A 211 19.42 -13.65 -11.50
C PRO A 211 18.26 -12.79 -10.95
N LYS A 212 17.03 -12.97 -11.45
CA LYS A 212 15.86 -12.26 -10.92
C LYS A 212 15.50 -12.68 -9.49
N GLN A 213 15.61 -13.96 -9.14
CA GLN A 213 15.42 -14.44 -7.76
C GLN A 213 16.45 -13.85 -6.78
N ILE A 214 17.73 -13.79 -7.18
CA ILE A 214 18.78 -13.17 -6.37
C ILE A 214 18.56 -11.65 -6.24
N ALA A 215 18.06 -11.00 -7.30
CA ALA A 215 17.75 -9.58 -7.29
C ALA A 215 16.63 -9.19 -6.32
N LEU A 216 15.55 -9.99 -6.22
CA LEU A 216 14.49 -9.77 -5.23
C LEU A 216 15.04 -9.75 -3.79
N GLN A 217 15.92 -10.70 -3.45
CA GLN A 217 16.48 -10.83 -2.10
C GLN A 217 17.52 -9.76 -1.74
N GLN A 218 18.08 -9.04 -2.71
CA GLN A 218 19.19 -8.10 -2.50
C GLN A 218 19.01 -6.78 -3.28
N ALA A 219 17.76 -6.33 -3.46
CA ALA A 219 17.41 -5.20 -4.32
C ALA A 219 18.19 -3.92 -4.00
N GLU A 220 18.28 -3.49 -2.73
CA GLU A 220 19.06 -2.30 -2.33
C GLU A 220 20.54 -2.44 -2.77
N ARG A 221 21.21 -3.50 -2.33
CA ARG A 221 22.63 -3.74 -2.61
C ARG A 221 22.93 -3.85 -4.11
N LEU A 222 22.09 -4.57 -4.85
CA LEU A 222 22.28 -4.78 -6.28
C LEU A 222 21.96 -3.53 -7.09
N SER A 223 20.90 -2.77 -6.75
CA SER A 223 20.55 -1.52 -7.44
C SER A 223 21.73 -0.53 -7.46
N LEU A 224 22.44 -0.38 -6.33
CA LEU A 224 23.65 0.43 -6.23
C LEU A 224 24.81 -0.08 -7.11
N ILE A 225 24.98 -1.39 -7.23
CA ILE A 225 26.04 -2.01 -8.05
C ILE A 225 25.73 -1.85 -9.55
N VAL A 226 24.49 -2.08 -9.96
CA VAL A 226 24.10 -2.07 -11.38
C VAL A 226 23.90 -0.66 -11.95
N ALA A 227 23.54 0.33 -11.13
CA ALA A 227 23.05 1.61 -11.63
C ALA A 227 24.08 2.38 -12.48
N GLY A 228 25.37 2.34 -12.12
CA GLY A 228 26.42 3.01 -12.91
C GLY A 228 26.55 2.45 -14.34
N PRO A 229 26.77 1.13 -14.51
CA PRO A 229 26.77 0.49 -15.82
C PRO A 229 25.44 0.66 -16.60
N ILE A 230 24.29 0.61 -15.94
CA ILE A 230 22.99 0.79 -16.58
C ILE A 230 22.77 2.24 -17.04
N GLU A 231 23.20 3.26 -16.27
CA GLU A 231 23.15 4.67 -16.70
C GLU A 231 24.01 4.89 -17.97
N ALA A 232 25.18 4.27 -18.03
CA ALA A 232 26.04 4.32 -19.21
C ALA A 232 25.37 3.63 -20.43
N LEU A 233 24.71 2.48 -20.21
CA LEU A 233 23.95 1.80 -21.25
C LEU A 233 22.74 2.62 -21.72
N ALA A 234 21.98 3.21 -20.80
CA ALA A 234 20.83 4.08 -21.09
C ALA A 234 21.25 5.32 -21.90
N THR A 235 22.42 5.88 -21.59
CA THR A 235 22.99 6.99 -22.36
C THR A 235 23.35 6.59 -23.79
N LEU A 236 23.77 5.33 -24.00
CA LEU A 236 24.08 4.78 -25.33
C LEU A 236 22.82 4.40 -26.13
N THR A 237 21.80 3.82 -25.49
CA THR A 237 20.53 3.41 -26.10
C THR A 237 19.55 4.56 -26.28
N HIS A 238 19.74 5.69 -25.58
CA HIS A 238 18.85 6.87 -25.60
C HIS A 238 18.24 7.24 -26.96
N PRO A 239 18.99 7.36 -28.10
CA PRO A 239 18.37 7.70 -29.38
C PRO A 239 17.39 6.64 -29.90
N LEU A 240 17.62 5.35 -29.60
CA LEU A 240 16.71 4.25 -29.96
C LEU A 240 15.50 4.21 -29.02
N VAL A 241 15.73 4.38 -27.71
CA VAL A 241 14.67 4.48 -26.70
C VAL A 241 13.76 5.67 -26.99
N PHE A 242 14.31 6.84 -27.35
CA PHE A 242 13.52 8.01 -27.73
C PHE A 242 12.58 7.73 -28.92
N VAL A 243 13.08 7.08 -29.98
CA VAL A 243 12.23 6.69 -31.13
C VAL A 243 11.15 5.70 -30.71
N LEU A 244 11.49 4.69 -29.90
CA LEU A 244 10.55 3.71 -29.38
C LEU A 244 9.44 4.38 -28.55
N THR A 245 9.81 5.21 -27.57
CA THR A 245 8.84 5.97 -26.73
C THR A 245 7.94 6.85 -27.59
N ARG A 246 8.46 7.51 -28.64
CA ARG A 246 7.64 8.33 -29.55
C ARG A 246 6.65 7.50 -30.37
N ILE A 247 6.99 6.26 -30.73
CA ILE A 247 6.06 5.29 -31.35
C ILE A 247 5.02 4.85 -30.31
N THR A 248 5.43 4.47 -29.10
CA THR A 248 4.52 4.07 -28.01
C THR A 248 3.50 5.17 -27.72
N THR A 249 3.94 6.42 -27.50
CA THR A 249 3.03 7.55 -27.26
C THR A 249 2.10 7.82 -28.46
N LEU A 250 2.55 7.61 -29.70
CA LEU A 250 1.68 7.76 -30.88
C LEU A 250 0.55 6.71 -30.88
N VAL A 251 0.86 5.47 -30.47
CA VAL A 251 -0.08 4.35 -30.40
C VAL A 251 -1.00 4.41 -29.17
N THR A 252 -0.52 4.88 -28.01
CA THR A 252 -1.33 4.98 -26.78
C THR A 252 -2.17 6.25 -26.68
N ARG A 253 -1.87 7.31 -27.44
CA ARG A 253 -2.66 8.56 -27.47
C ARG A 253 -4.16 8.38 -27.73
N PRO A 254 -4.63 7.53 -28.68
CA PRO A 254 -6.07 7.25 -28.84
C PRO A 254 -6.71 6.50 -27.67
N PHE A 255 -5.91 5.92 -26.76
CA PHE A 255 -6.36 5.23 -25.54
C PHE A 255 -6.20 6.10 -24.27
N GLY A 256 -6.09 7.43 -24.43
CA GLY A 256 -6.18 8.40 -23.33
C GLY A 256 -4.90 8.67 -22.54
N GLY A 257 -3.77 8.02 -22.85
CA GLY A 257 -2.58 8.05 -21.98
C GLY A 257 -1.73 9.34 -22.01
N PRO A 258 -1.50 10.01 -20.86
CA PRO A 258 -0.35 10.87 -20.64
C PRO A 258 0.90 10.01 -20.41
N GLY A 259 2.02 10.31 -21.08
CA GLY A 259 3.23 9.48 -21.07
C GLY A 259 4.14 9.63 -19.84
N GLY A 260 3.59 9.82 -18.65
CA GLY A 260 4.30 9.86 -17.37
C GLY A 260 3.64 8.92 -16.37
N ALA A 261 4.41 8.38 -15.42
CA ALA A 261 3.82 7.58 -14.35
C ALA A 261 2.81 8.44 -13.56
N PRO A 262 1.66 7.90 -13.13
CA PRO A 262 0.77 8.64 -12.25
C PRO A 262 1.53 9.09 -11.01
N ALA A 263 1.29 10.31 -10.57
CA ALA A 263 1.57 10.66 -9.19
C ALA A 263 0.69 9.76 -8.33
N VAL A 264 1.29 8.95 -7.46
CA VAL A 264 0.53 8.18 -6.47
C VAL A 264 0.11 9.18 -5.40
N SER A 265 -1.04 9.81 -5.63
CA SER A 265 -1.80 10.50 -4.61
C SER A 265 -2.53 9.44 -3.81
N LEU A 266 -1.96 9.03 -2.68
CA LEU A 266 -2.68 8.18 -1.75
C LEU A 266 -3.95 8.91 -1.30
N THR A 267 -5.05 8.18 -1.20
CA THR A 267 -6.24 8.62 -0.46
C THR A 267 -6.00 8.47 1.04
N GLU A 268 -6.89 9.01 1.86
CA GLU A 268 -6.89 8.72 3.29
C GLU A 268 -7.16 7.23 3.57
N GLU A 269 -8.05 6.61 2.78
CA GLU A 269 -8.30 5.16 2.80
C GLU A 269 -7.01 4.37 2.55
N GLU A 270 -6.22 4.70 1.52
CA GLU A 270 -4.91 4.08 1.26
C GLU A 270 -3.87 4.36 2.36
N ILE A 271 -4.09 5.34 3.25
CA ILE A 271 -3.24 5.58 4.43
C ILE A 271 -3.71 4.70 5.60
N LYS A 272 -5.02 4.62 5.87
CA LYS A 272 -5.58 3.73 6.91
C LYS A 272 -5.24 2.26 6.61
N ASP A 273 -5.39 1.81 5.36
CA ASP A 273 -4.94 0.49 4.88
C ASP A 273 -3.47 0.18 5.25
N ILE A 274 -2.57 1.18 5.13
CA ILE A 274 -1.13 1.01 5.40
C ILE A 274 -0.83 0.97 6.90
N VAL A 275 -1.58 1.69 7.73
CA VAL A 275 -1.45 1.64 9.20
C VAL A 275 -1.91 0.27 9.69
N GLU A 276 -3.09 -0.17 9.23
CA GLU A 276 -3.63 -1.51 9.49
C GLU A 276 -2.68 -2.64 9.05
N GLU A 277 -2.04 -2.54 7.87
CA GLU A 277 -1.04 -3.53 7.43
C GLU A 277 0.23 -3.49 8.31
N SER A 278 0.64 -2.31 8.78
CA SER A 278 1.83 -2.14 9.63
C SER A 278 1.64 -2.73 11.04
N GLU A 279 0.46 -2.61 11.63
CA GLU A 279 0.09 -3.29 12.88
C GLU A 279 0.09 -4.81 12.71
N LYS A 280 -0.52 -5.32 11.63
CA LYS A 280 -0.58 -6.76 11.32
C LYS A 280 0.79 -7.37 10.99
N GLU A 281 1.75 -6.57 10.53
CA GLU A 281 3.17 -6.96 10.43
C GLU A 281 3.95 -6.83 11.77
N GLY A 282 3.36 -6.27 12.82
CA GLY A 282 4.00 -6.04 14.12
C GLY A 282 5.02 -4.89 14.11
N VAL A 283 4.77 -3.87 13.29
CA VAL A 283 5.62 -2.67 13.15
C VAL A 283 5.11 -1.49 13.99
N LEU A 284 3.80 -1.47 14.27
CA LEU A 284 3.12 -0.54 15.19
C LEU A 284 2.45 -1.34 16.31
N GLU A 285 2.29 -0.73 17.48
CA GLU A 285 1.43 -1.24 18.56
C GLU A 285 -0.02 -0.76 18.36
N GLU A 286 -1.02 -1.48 18.90
CA GLU A 286 -2.46 -1.23 18.72
C GLU A 286 -2.87 0.22 19.10
N ALA A 287 -2.36 0.72 20.22
CA ALA A 287 -2.54 2.12 20.63
C ALA A 287 -1.84 3.14 19.72
N GLU A 288 -0.79 2.75 18.98
CA GLU A 288 -0.19 3.61 17.95
C GLU A 288 -1.06 3.67 16.69
N THR A 289 -1.71 2.56 16.31
CA THR A 289 -2.75 2.56 15.26
C THR A 289 -3.91 3.49 15.65
N GLU A 290 -4.46 3.30 16.85
CA GLU A 290 -5.62 4.05 17.35
C GLU A 290 -5.39 5.56 17.34
N MET A 291 -4.28 6.03 17.94
CA MET A 291 -3.88 7.44 17.89
C MET A 291 -3.73 7.98 16.45
N ILE A 292 -3.28 7.17 15.49
CA ILE A 292 -3.16 7.60 14.08
C ILE A 292 -4.53 7.71 13.42
N HIS A 293 -5.47 6.80 13.70
CA HIS A 293 -6.85 6.88 13.22
C HIS A 293 -7.55 8.14 13.79
N SER A 294 -7.44 8.36 15.10
CA SER A 294 -7.92 9.56 15.77
C SER A 294 -7.36 10.84 15.15
N VAL A 295 -6.05 10.93 14.85
CA VAL A 295 -5.45 12.13 14.22
C VAL A 295 -6.02 12.43 12.82
N LEU A 296 -6.46 11.43 12.08
CA LEU A 296 -7.14 11.65 10.79
C LEU A 296 -8.56 12.19 11.00
N GLU A 297 -9.33 11.55 11.88
CA GLU A 297 -10.76 11.84 12.10
C GLU A 297 -10.99 13.13 12.91
N PHE A 298 -10.02 13.51 13.76
CA PHE A 298 -9.92 14.84 14.41
C PHE A 298 -9.97 16.01 13.41
N THR A 299 -9.65 15.80 12.14
CA THR A 299 -9.78 16.86 11.14
C THR A 299 -11.21 17.11 10.67
N ASP A 300 -12.19 16.24 10.98
CA ASP A 300 -13.60 16.40 10.60
C ASP A 300 -14.58 16.59 11.78
N ILE A 301 -14.18 16.24 13.02
CA ILE A 301 -14.96 16.46 14.26
C ILE A 301 -15.22 17.96 14.50
N VAL A 302 -16.41 18.30 15.02
CA VAL A 302 -16.78 19.68 15.37
C VAL A 302 -17.02 19.87 16.87
N VAL A 303 -16.84 21.10 17.34
CA VAL A 303 -16.86 21.47 18.77
C VAL A 303 -18.11 21.00 19.52
N ARG A 304 -19.30 20.94 18.90
CA ARG A 304 -20.53 20.43 19.56
C ARG A 304 -20.44 18.96 20.02
N GLU A 305 -19.59 18.15 19.38
CA GLU A 305 -19.50 16.70 19.64
C GLU A 305 -18.63 16.39 20.85
N VAL A 306 -17.72 17.30 21.20
CA VAL A 306 -16.69 17.13 22.24
C VAL A 306 -16.76 18.19 23.36
N MET A 307 -17.68 19.16 23.27
CA MET A 307 -17.89 20.13 24.34
C MET A 307 -18.58 19.50 25.54
N VAL A 308 -18.20 19.93 26.75
CA VAL A 308 -18.97 19.70 27.97
C VAL A 308 -20.33 20.40 27.83
N PRO A 309 -21.47 19.68 27.78
CA PRO A 309 -22.77 20.29 27.51
C PRO A 309 -23.20 21.26 28.61
N ARG A 310 -24.00 22.26 28.25
CA ARG A 310 -24.56 23.28 29.16
C ARG A 310 -25.10 22.74 30.49
N ILE A 311 -25.73 21.56 30.47
CA ILE A 311 -26.38 20.96 31.64
C ILE A 311 -25.38 20.39 32.66
N ASP A 312 -24.16 20.09 32.23
CA ASP A 312 -23.08 19.49 33.04
C ASP A 312 -21.97 20.52 33.40
N MET A 313 -22.02 21.73 32.83
CA MET A 313 -21.10 22.84 33.12
C MET A 313 -21.14 23.28 34.61
N VAL A 314 -20.06 23.01 35.36
CA VAL A 314 -19.89 23.53 36.73
C VAL A 314 -19.65 25.04 36.73
N CYS A 315 -20.72 25.81 36.93
CA CYS A 315 -20.71 27.28 36.87
C CYS A 315 -21.14 27.93 38.21
N VAL A 316 -20.70 29.17 38.46
CA VAL A 316 -21.05 29.92 39.68
C VAL A 316 -21.63 31.30 39.34
N GLU A 317 -22.65 31.72 40.09
CA GLU A 317 -23.30 33.02 39.92
C GLU A 317 -22.43 34.17 40.47
N ALA A 318 -22.26 35.23 39.68
CA ALA A 318 -21.41 36.39 39.98
C ALA A 318 -21.75 37.14 41.29
N GLY A 319 -22.95 36.94 41.82
CA GLY A 319 -23.44 37.51 43.07
C GLY A 319 -23.02 36.75 44.33
N ARG A 320 -22.50 35.52 44.22
CA ARG A 320 -22.01 34.73 45.37
C ARG A 320 -20.69 35.25 45.93
N SER A 321 -20.35 34.82 47.15
CA SER A 321 -19.10 35.17 47.81
C SER A 321 -17.89 34.41 47.24
N LEU A 322 -16.69 34.81 47.64
CA LEU A 322 -15.47 34.10 47.27
C LEU A 322 -15.29 32.78 48.03
N ASP A 323 -15.87 32.64 49.23
CA ASP A 323 -15.89 31.36 49.95
C ASP A 323 -16.84 30.37 49.26
N ASP A 324 -18.02 30.79 48.77
CA ASP A 324 -18.91 29.93 47.95
C ASP A 324 -18.20 29.39 46.70
N LEU A 325 -17.41 30.25 46.03
CA LEU A 325 -16.64 29.87 44.84
C LEU A 325 -15.46 28.95 45.19
N LEU A 326 -14.83 29.16 46.35
CA LEU A 326 -13.75 28.31 46.83
C LEU A 326 -14.26 26.90 47.17
N ASP A 327 -15.42 26.79 47.80
CA ASP A 327 -16.07 25.50 48.09
C ASP A 327 -16.40 24.74 46.79
N VAL A 328 -16.92 25.42 45.75
CA VAL A 328 -17.16 24.80 44.43
C VAL A 328 -15.86 24.35 43.76
N VAL A 329 -14.80 25.17 43.79
CA VAL A 329 -13.48 24.80 43.25
C VAL A 329 -12.88 23.59 43.98
N LEU A 330 -13.01 23.53 45.31
CA LEU A 330 -12.51 22.42 46.11
C LEU A 330 -13.34 21.13 45.94
N ALA A 331 -14.65 21.24 45.69
CA ALA A 331 -15.53 20.10 45.49
C ALA A 331 -15.51 19.53 44.05
N SER A 332 -15.11 20.33 43.06
CA SER A 332 -15.06 19.91 41.64
C SER A 332 -13.64 19.70 41.10
N GLY A 333 -12.60 20.13 41.82
CA GLY A 333 -11.20 20.05 41.38
C GLY A 333 -10.80 20.99 40.23
N HIS A 334 -11.77 21.50 39.45
CA HIS A 334 -11.51 22.21 38.20
C HIS A 334 -10.62 23.45 38.38
N THR A 335 -9.58 23.55 37.54
CA THR A 335 -8.67 24.71 37.51
C THR A 335 -9.35 26.01 37.04
N ARG A 336 -10.52 25.93 36.38
CA ARG A 336 -11.28 27.06 35.83
C ARG A 336 -12.78 26.88 36.06
N ILE A 337 -13.44 27.94 36.50
CA ILE A 337 -14.90 27.99 36.68
C ILE A 337 -15.48 29.17 35.87
N PRO A 338 -16.47 28.94 34.98
CA PRO A 338 -17.24 30.01 34.37
C PRO A 338 -18.15 30.71 35.38
N ILE A 339 -18.20 32.03 35.31
CA ILE A 339 -19.03 32.88 36.19
C ILE A 339 -20.14 33.52 35.37
N TYR A 340 -21.39 33.34 35.80
CA TYR A 340 -22.58 33.81 35.08
C TYR A 340 -23.36 34.90 35.85
N GLU A 341 -24.18 35.68 35.15
CA GLU A 341 -25.08 36.67 35.76
C GLU A 341 -26.52 36.49 35.25
N GLU A 342 -27.48 36.38 36.18
CA GLU A 342 -28.89 36.02 35.94
C GLU A 342 -29.12 34.58 35.39
N THR A 343 -28.53 34.23 34.24
CA THR A 343 -28.63 32.86 33.66
C THR A 343 -27.27 32.38 33.13
N VAL A 344 -27.14 31.06 32.95
CA VAL A 344 -25.92 30.41 32.40
C VAL A 344 -25.62 30.86 30.97
N ASP A 345 -26.59 31.42 30.23
CA ASP A 345 -26.35 32.02 28.91
C ASP A 345 -25.40 33.23 28.94
N ASN A 346 -25.35 33.92 30.08
CA ASN A 346 -24.66 35.19 30.26
C ASN A 346 -23.40 34.99 31.11
N ILE A 347 -22.38 34.33 30.54
CA ILE A 347 -21.08 34.17 31.18
C ILE A 347 -20.33 35.52 31.18
N VAL A 348 -20.17 36.12 32.36
CA VAL A 348 -19.51 37.44 32.54
C VAL A 348 -18.00 37.35 32.70
N GLY A 349 -17.44 36.15 32.89
CA GLY A 349 -16.01 35.91 33.00
C GLY A 349 -15.69 34.47 33.39
N THR A 350 -14.39 34.14 33.44
CA THR A 350 -13.90 32.91 34.08
C THR A 350 -13.02 33.27 35.29
N VAL A 351 -12.95 32.39 36.28
CA VAL A 351 -11.99 32.48 37.39
C VAL A 351 -11.10 31.25 37.38
N HIS A 352 -9.79 31.43 37.53
CA HIS A 352 -8.88 30.31 37.73
C HIS A 352 -8.67 30.08 39.23
N ALA A 353 -8.69 28.82 39.67
CA ALA A 353 -8.46 28.42 41.07
C ALA A 353 -7.19 29.07 41.67
N LYS A 354 -6.09 29.13 40.90
CA LYS A 354 -4.81 29.73 41.31
C LYS A 354 -4.86 31.22 41.65
N ASP A 355 -5.85 31.98 41.15
CA ASP A 355 -5.99 33.40 41.48
C ASP A 355 -6.66 33.59 42.85
N LEU A 356 -7.50 32.65 43.29
CA LEU A 356 -8.12 32.63 44.63
C LEU A 356 -7.09 32.47 45.75
N LEU A 357 -5.90 31.91 45.47
CA LEU A 357 -4.80 31.83 46.44
C LEU A 357 -4.38 33.20 47.00
N ARG A 358 -4.56 34.28 46.22
CA ARG A 358 -4.32 35.67 46.70
C ARG A 358 -5.44 36.14 47.63
N VAL A 359 -6.68 35.86 47.24
CA VAL A 359 -7.90 36.19 48.00
C VAL A 359 -7.86 35.55 49.39
N VAL A 360 -7.54 34.25 49.45
CA VAL A 360 -7.39 33.48 50.70
C VAL A 360 -6.26 34.03 51.58
N ARG A 361 -5.11 34.38 51.00
CA ARG A 361 -3.97 34.97 51.72
C ARG A 361 -4.30 36.34 52.32
N ASP A 362 -5.00 37.18 51.56
CA ASP A 362 -5.29 38.57 51.95
C ASP A 362 -6.54 38.69 52.84
N GLY A 363 -7.21 37.58 53.15
CA GLY A 363 -8.32 37.50 54.11
C GLY A 363 -9.65 38.05 53.61
N VAL A 364 -9.79 38.28 52.30
CA VAL A 364 -10.98 38.89 51.69
C VAL A 364 -11.95 37.77 51.28
N ARG A 365 -13.03 37.55 52.04
CA ARG A 365 -13.91 36.38 51.86
C ARG A 365 -15.36 36.72 51.55
N GLU A 366 -15.99 37.56 52.38
CA GLU A 366 -17.39 38.01 52.23
C GLU A 366 -17.61 39.02 51.08
N VAL A 367 -16.67 39.13 50.14
CA VAL A 367 -16.78 40.00 48.96
C VAL A 367 -17.30 39.18 47.79
N GLY A 368 -18.26 39.72 47.04
CA GLY A 368 -18.80 39.07 45.86
C GLY A 368 -17.78 38.92 44.73
N ILE A 369 -17.90 37.86 43.94
CA ILE A 369 -16.94 37.48 42.88
C ILE A 369 -16.69 38.65 41.90
N ARG A 370 -17.74 39.40 41.53
CA ARG A 370 -17.64 40.57 40.64
C ARG A 370 -16.80 41.71 41.24
N GLN A 371 -16.89 41.94 42.55
CA GLN A 371 -16.18 43.00 43.26
C GLN A 371 -14.73 42.63 43.60
N ALA A 372 -14.40 41.33 43.59
CA ALA A 372 -13.08 40.80 43.92
C ALA A 372 -12.01 41.01 42.83
N ASN A 373 -12.39 41.44 41.61
CA ASN A 373 -11.49 41.65 40.47
C ASN A 373 -10.66 40.39 40.11
N VAL A 374 -11.26 39.20 40.26
CA VAL A 374 -10.69 37.89 39.86
C VAL A 374 -11.15 37.41 38.48
N LEU A 375 -12.16 38.07 37.89
CA LEU A 375 -12.72 37.71 36.59
C LEU A 375 -11.72 37.94 35.46
N ARG A 376 -11.55 36.93 34.61
CA ARG A 376 -10.81 36.97 33.35
C ARG A 376 -11.78 37.01 32.17
N PRO A 377 -11.40 37.61 31.02
CA PRO A 377 -12.25 37.62 29.83
C PRO A 377 -12.48 36.19 29.32
N VAL A 378 -13.72 35.95 28.90
CA VAL A 378 -14.14 34.70 28.24
C VAL A 378 -13.61 34.65 26.81
N TYR A 379 -13.26 33.47 26.33
CA TYR A 379 -13.14 33.21 24.89
C TYR A 379 -14.38 32.46 24.39
N TYR A 380 -14.93 32.87 23.26
CA TYR A 380 -16.18 32.37 22.70
C TYR A 380 -15.97 31.76 21.32
N VAL A 381 -16.58 30.61 21.07
CA VAL A 381 -16.49 29.85 19.82
C VAL A 381 -17.86 29.29 19.42
N PRO A 382 -18.22 29.23 18.12
CA PRO A 382 -19.47 28.63 17.70
C PRO A 382 -19.39 27.10 17.73
N GLU A 383 -20.50 26.43 18.04
CA GLU A 383 -20.56 24.97 18.16
C GLU A 383 -20.21 24.19 16.87
N ASN A 384 -20.28 24.85 15.71
CA ASN A 384 -19.97 24.28 14.40
C ASN A 384 -18.55 24.57 13.89
N MET A 385 -17.67 25.10 14.76
CA MET A 385 -16.23 25.19 14.49
C MET A 385 -15.60 23.79 14.50
N LYS A 386 -14.60 23.53 13.66
CA LYS A 386 -13.81 22.29 13.72
C LYS A 386 -12.83 22.30 14.88
N VAL A 387 -12.53 21.12 15.42
CA VAL A 387 -11.63 20.96 16.57
C VAL A 387 -10.16 21.27 16.25
N ASP A 388 -9.72 21.04 15.01
CA ASP A 388 -8.37 21.39 14.54
C ASP A 388 -8.14 22.91 14.46
N ASP A 389 -9.10 23.65 13.90
CA ASP A 389 -9.14 25.11 13.87
C ASP A 389 -9.14 25.70 15.30
N LEU A 390 -9.85 25.05 16.24
CA LEU A 390 -9.90 25.46 17.65
C LEU A 390 -8.59 25.18 18.38
N LEU A 391 -8.00 23.99 18.20
CA LEU A 391 -6.67 23.66 18.75
C LEU A 391 -5.61 24.65 18.25
N ALA A 392 -5.64 24.98 16.95
CA ALA A 392 -4.78 25.99 16.35
C ALA A 392 -5.04 27.43 16.85
N GLU A 393 -6.24 27.73 17.36
CA GLU A 393 -6.60 28.99 18.02
C GLU A 393 -6.10 29.03 19.48
N PHE A 394 -6.29 27.94 20.24
CA PHE A 394 -5.82 27.79 21.62
C PHE A 394 -4.30 27.89 21.70
N GLN A 395 -3.55 27.19 20.84
CA GLN A 395 -2.09 27.31 20.75
C GLN A 395 -1.64 28.75 20.45
N ARG A 396 -2.34 29.43 19.53
CA ARG A 396 -2.01 30.79 19.04
C ARG A 396 -2.32 31.90 20.05
N ARG A 397 -3.39 31.75 20.83
CA ARG A 397 -3.84 32.75 21.83
C ARG A 397 -3.44 32.40 23.27
N GLN A 398 -2.90 31.20 23.50
CA GLN A 398 -2.65 30.62 24.82
C GLN A 398 -3.93 30.55 25.69
N HIS A 399 -5.04 30.17 25.04
CA HIS A 399 -6.28 29.79 25.72
C HIS A 399 -6.28 28.28 26.01
N GLN A 400 -7.03 27.87 27.03
CA GLN A 400 -7.23 26.46 27.45
C GLN A 400 -8.67 26.24 27.94
N MET A 401 -9.60 27.08 27.45
CA MET A 401 -11.03 27.04 27.74
C MET A 401 -11.71 28.06 26.83
N ALA A 402 -12.82 27.67 26.22
CA ALA A 402 -13.79 28.53 25.57
C ALA A 402 -15.19 28.20 26.09
N ILE A 403 -16.11 29.17 25.95
CA ILE A 403 -17.54 28.94 26.06
C ILE A 403 -18.09 28.78 24.65
N VAL A 404 -18.86 27.71 24.45
CA VAL A 404 -19.44 27.37 23.15
C VAL A 404 -20.82 28.02 23.03
N VAL A 405 -21.09 28.67 21.89
CA VAL A 405 -22.35 29.36 21.63
C VAL A 405 -23.13 28.75 20.46
N ASP A 406 -24.45 28.72 20.62
CA ASP A 406 -25.42 28.32 19.60
C ASP A 406 -25.69 29.46 18.58
N GLU A 407 -26.45 29.19 17.51
CA GLU A 407 -26.75 30.22 16.49
C GLU A 407 -27.71 31.34 16.96
N TYR A 408 -28.31 31.19 18.15
CA TYR A 408 -29.15 32.20 18.80
C TYR A 408 -28.36 33.09 19.77
N GLY A 409 -27.10 32.74 20.06
CA GLY A 409 -26.22 33.42 21.02
C GLY A 409 -26.41 32.98 22.47
N GLY A 410 -27.09 31.85 22.71
CA GLY A 410 -27.11 31.17 24.00
C GLY A 410 -25.80 30.42 24.27
N THR A 411 -25.63 29.94 25.50
CA THR A 411 -24.49 29.07 25.86
C THR A 411 -24.89 27.60 25.65
N ALA A 412 -24.20 26.95 24.71
CA ALA A 412 -24.38 25.54 24.35
C ALA A 412 -23.55 24.59 25.23
N GLY A 413 -22.36 25.05 25.65
CA GLY A 413 -21.43 24.27 26.46
C GLY A 413 -20.15 25.03 26.81
N LEU A 414 -19.15 24.33 27.33
CA LEU A 414 -17.75 24.78 27.38
C LEU A 414 -16.85 23.74 26.73
N ILE A 415 -15.65 24.15 26.31
CA ILE A 415 -14.63 23.23 25.80
C ILE A 415 -13.24 23.68 26.23
N THR A 416 -12.39 22.74 26.63
CA THR A 416 -11.04 22.97 27.17
C THR A 416 -9.96 22.52 26.17
N LEU A 417 -8.68 22.74 26.48
CA LEU A 417 -7.59 22.17 25.66
C LEU A 417 -7.42 20.67 25.94
N GLU A 418 -7.80 20.27 27.14
CA GLU A 418 -7.73 18.93 27.67
C GLU A 418 -8.72 18.02 26.90
N ASP A 419 -9.99 18.42 26.74
CA ASP A 419 -11.01 17.74 25.91
C ASP A 419 -10.54 17.55 24.45
N LEU A 420 -9.84 18.54 23.88
CA LEU A 420 -9.31 18.50 22.50
C LEU A 420 -8.08 17.60 22.32
N LEU A 421 -7.51 17.06 23.40
CA LEU A 421 -6.40 16.11 23.36
C LEU A 421 -6.86 14.69 23.67
N GLU A 422 -7.94 14.53 24.43
CA GLU A 422 -8.59 13.24 24.71
C GLU A 422 -9.00 12.52 23.42
N GLU A 423 -9.60 13.24 22.46
CA GLU A 423 -9.93 12.71 21.11
C GLU A 423 -8.74 12.08 20.37
N ILE A 424 -7.51 12.54 20.64
CA ILE A 424 -6.28 12.12 19.94
C ILE A 424 -5.53 11.03 20.71
N VAL A 425 -5.63 11.03 22.04
CA VAL A 425 -4.77 10.24 22.95
C VAL A 425 -5.56 9.13 23.68
N GLY A 426 -6.89 9.17 23.60
CA GLY A 426 -7.78 8.42 24.49
C GLY A 426 -7.92 9.11 25.85
N PRO A 427 -8.71 8.52 26.77
CA PRO A 427 -9.02 9.12 28.07
C PRO A 427 -7.77 9.34 28.93
N ILE A 428 -7.47 10.61 29.20
CA ILE A 428 -6.32 11.02 30.02
C ILE A 428 -6.74 11.12 31.48
N THR A 429 -6.67 10.01 32.21
CA THR A 429 -6.99 9.96 33.66
C THR A 429 -6.14 10.97 34.45
N ASP A 430 -6.78 11.91 35.14
CA ASP A 430 -6.08 12.86 36.02
C ASP A 430 -5.59 12.14 37.30
N GLU A 431 -4.53 12.66 37.91
CA GLU A 431 -4.02 12.20 39.21
C GLU A 431 -5.05 12.40 40.36
N TYR A 432 -6.18 13.07 40.06
CA TYR A 432 -7.29 13.34 40.96
C TYR A 432 -8.59 12.56 40.64
N ASP A 433 -8.66 11.78 39.55
CA ASP A 433 -9.86 10.99 39.15
C ASP A 433 -10.07 9.70 39.99
N VAL A 434 -9.51 9.69 41.19
CA VAL A 434 -9.48 8.56 42.12
C VAL A 434 -10.85 8.38 42.81
N GLU A 435 -11.84 7.85 42.07
CA GLU A 435 -12.93 6.95 42.53
C GLU A 435 -14.07 6.71 41.50
N ASN A 436 -13.93 7.05 40.20
CA ASN A 436 -15.07 7.01 39.24
C ASN A 436 -14.95 6.15 37.96
N GLU A 437 -13.92 5.29 37.82
CA GLU A 437 -13.95 4.21 36.81
C GLU A 437 -15.22 3.35 36.99
N PRO A 438 -16.07 3.19 35.96
CA PRO A 438 -17.32 2.45 36.07
C PRO A 438 -17.02 0.95 36.19
N THR A 439 -16.98 0.45 37.43
CA THR A 439 -16.38 -0.85 37.77
C THR A 439 -17.42 -1.94 37.99
N VAL A 440 -17.20 -3.15 37.44
CA VAL A 440 -17.87 -4.38 37.90
C VAL A 440 -17.20 -4.90 39.16
N SER A 441 -17.92 -4.85 40.28
CA SER A 441 -17.51 -5.50 41.54
C SER A 441 -18.20 -6.86 41.68
N ILE A 442 -17.45 -7.94 41.45
CA ILE A 442 -17.93 -9.32 41.67
C ILE A 442 -18.00 -9.58 43.18
N MET A 443 -19.18 -9.98 43.66
CA MET A 443 -19.46 -10.21 45.09
C MET A 443 -19.47 -11.70 45.46
N ASP A 444 -19.90 -12.56 44.53
CA ASP A 444 -19.98 -14.03 44.66
C ASP A 444 -20.00 -14.64 43.24
N ASP A 445 -19.84 -15.97 43.11
CA ASP A 445 -19.75 -16.68 41.81
C ASP A 445 -20.96 -16.43 40.88
N ASP A 446 -22.12 -16.11 41.46
CA ASP A 446 -23.39 -15.80 40.78
C ASP A 446 -23.90 -14.36 41.04
N VAL A 447 -23.11 -13.48 41.68
CA VAL A 447 -23.56 -12.12 42.05
C VAL A 447 -22.49 -11.07 41.76
N ALA A 448 -22.85 -10.07 40.95
CA ALA A 448 -22.02 -8.90 40.66
C ALA A 448 -22.79 -7.59 40.89
N LEU A 449 -22.07 -6.50 41.14
CA LEU A 449 -22.59 -5.15 41.28
C LEU A 449 -21.79 -4.22 40.36
N ALA A 450 -22.46 -3.64 39.37
CA ALA A 450 -21.84 -2.85 38.30
C ALA A 450 -22.40 -1.41 38.26
N ASP A 451 -21.59 -0.49 37.76
CA ASP A 451 -22.02 0.87 37.41
C ASP A 451 -22.96 0.82 36.20
N ALA A 452 -24.05 1.57 36.27
CA ALA A 452 -25.06 1.61 35.21
C ALA A 452 -24.60 2.34 33.93
N ARG A 453 -23.45 3.02 33.97
CA ARG A 453 -22.83 3.70 32.82
C ARG A 453 -22.01 2.79 31.91
N MET A 454 -21.66 1.57 32.35
CA MET A 454 -20.85 0.64 31.54
C MET A 454 -21.57 0.27 30.24
N ALA A 455 -20.79 0.08 29.16
CA ALA A 455 -21.31 -0.44 27.92
C ALA A 455 -21.77 -1.90 28.11
N LEU A 456 -22.74 -2.35 27.30
CA LEU A 456 -23.21 -3.73 27.39
C LEU A 456 -22.13 -4.74 26.99
N ASP A 457 -21.30 -4.44 25.98
CA ASP A 457 -20.19 -5.29 25.60
C ASP A 457 -19.12 -5.45 26.72
N ASP A 458 -18.75 -4.38 27.44
CA ASP A 458 -17.85 -4.49 28.62
C ASP A 458 -18.42 -5.48 29.66
N VAL A 459 -19.72 -5.33 29.95
CA VAL A 459 -20.44 -6.16 30.94
C VAL A 459 -20.59 -7.60 30.43
N ASN A 460 -20.76 -7.79 29.12
CA ASN A 460 -20.79 -9.09 28.47
C ASN A 460 -19.44 -9.81 28.57
N GLU A 461 -18.32 -9.12 28.29
CA GLU A 461 -16.98 -9.71 28.40
C GLU A 461 -16.64 -10.04 29.86
N ILE A 462 -16.74 -9.05 30.76
CA ILE A 462 -16.29 -9.19 32.17
C ILE A 462 -17.08 -10.27 32.92
N LEU A 463 -18.39 -10.40 32.67
CA LEU A 463 -19.26 -11.37 33.37
C LEU A 463 -19.61 -12.63 32.55
N GLY A 464 -19.11 -12.73 31.31
CA GLY A 464 -19.40 -13.83 30.40
C GLY A 464 -20.89 -13.92 30.03
N LEU A 465 -21.53 -12.78 29.78
CA LEU A 465 -22.97 -12.66 29.49
C LEU A 465 -23.22 -12.46 27.99
N ARG A 466 -24.50 -12.33 27.62
CA ARG A 466 -24.99 -12.09 26.25
C ARG A 466 -26.26 -11.22 26.27
N LEU A 467 -26.13 -10.06 26.88
CA LEU A 467 -27.16 -9.01 26.87
C LEU A 467 -27.28 -8.46 25.44
N SER A 468 -28.51 -8.16 25.00
CA SER A 468 -28.78 -7.63 23.67
C SER A 468 -28.69 -6.10 23.66
N GLU A 469 -27.98 -5.55 22.69
CA GLU A 469 -27.80 -4.10 22.50
C GLU A 469 -28.91 -3.46 21.64
N GLU A 470 -29.85 -4.24 21.09
CA GLU A 470 -30.87 -3.77 20.12
C GLU A 470 -31.70 -2.57 20.59
N ASP A 471 -31.88 -2.39 21.90
CA ASP A 471 -32.65 -1.28 22.51
C ASP A 471 -31.79 -0.29 23.32
N SER A 472 -30.49 -0.55 23.55
CA SER A 472 -29.65 0.25 24.47
C SER A 472 -28.17 -0.11 24.45
N GLU A 473 -27.28 0.89 24.50
CA GLU A 473 -25.82 0.72 24.51
C GLU A 473 -25.22 0.47 25.92
N THR A 474 -25.95 0.80 27.00
CA THR A 474 -25.44 0.75 28.39
C THR A 474 -26.31 -0.10 29.32
N LEU A 475 -25.69 -0.66 30.37
CA LEU A 475 -26.38 -1.48 31.39
C LEU A 475 -27.57 -0.75 32.05
N GLY A 476 -27.43 0.56 32.30
CA GLY A 476 -28.50 1.40 32.82
C GLY A 476 -29.65 1.59 31.83
N GLY A 477 -29.34 1.74 30.53
CA GLY A 477 -30.34 1.78 29.47
C GLY A 477 -31.10 0.46 29.34
N TYR A 478 -30.39 -0.67 29.41
CA TYR A 478 -30.95 -2.02 29.31
C TYR A 478 -31.92 -2.34 30.46
N VAL A 479 -31.53 -2.05 31.71
CA VAL A 479 -32.43 -2.27 32.85
C VAL A 479 -33.60 -1.28 32.84
N PHE A 480 -33.42 -0.06 32.30
CA PHE A 480 -34.51 0.90 32.13
C PHE A 480 -35.52 0.46 31.05
N SER A 481 -35.06 -0.06 29.91
CA SER A 481 -35.95 -0.56 28.83
C SER A 481 -36.76 -1.77 29.31
N LEU A 482 -36.12 -2.73 29.99
CA LEU A 482 -36.79 -3.89 30.60
C LEU A 482 -37.84 -3.49 31.66
N LEU A 483 -37.61 -2.44 32.44
CA LEU A 483 -38.57 -1.95 33.44
C LEU A 483 -39.69 -1.09 32.84
N GLY A 484 -39.51 -0.50 31.66
CA GLY A 484 -40.53 0.24 30.91
C GLY A 484 -41.08 1.50 31.59
N LYS A 485 -40.37 2.02 32.60
CA LYS A 485 -40.77 3.16 33.45
C LYS A 485 -39.56 3.75 34.16
N ILE A 486 -39.73 4.92 34.80
CA ILE A 486 -38.72 5.48 35.70
C ILE A 486 -38.51 4.49 36.87
N PRO A 487 -37.30 3.92 37.04
CA PRO A 487 -37.04 2.88 38.02
C PRO A 487 -36.91 3.44 39.44
N THR A 488 -37.13 2.59 40.45
CA THR A 488 -36.94 2.94 41.86
C THR A 488 -35.92 2.02 42.55
N VAL A 489 -35.21 2.53 43.56
CA VAL A 489 -34.24 1.73 44.32
C VAL A 489 -34.94 0.57 45.04
N GLY A 490 -34.38 -0.63 44.91
CA GLY A 490 -34.98 -1.89 45.36
C GLY A 490 -35.89 -2.57 44.35
N GLU A 491 -36.01 -2.03 43.12
CA GLU A 491 -36.78 -2.64 42.04
C GLU A 491 -35.96 -3.72 41.30
N THR A 492 -36.63 -4.81 40.89
CA THR A 492 -36.01 -5.97 40.24
C THR A 492 -36.69 -6.36 38.94
N VAL A 493 -35.93 -6.74 37.93
CA VAL A 493 -36.43 -7.39 36.69
C VAL A 493 -35.61 -8.63 36.36
N ASP A 494 -36.27 -9.66 35.85
CA ASP A 494 -35.66 -10.95 35.49
C ASP A 494 -35.71 -11.15 33.97
N GLN A 495 -34.56 -11.43 33.35
CA GLN A 495 -34.41 -11.62 31.91
C GLN A 495 -33.25 -12.60 31.62
N ASP A 496 -33.41 -13.51 30.66
CA ASP A 496 -32.39 -14.47 30.18
C ASP A 496 -31.59 -15.23 31.26
N GLY A 497 -32.26 -15.61 32.36
CA GLY A 497 -31.65 -16.34 33.48
C GLY A 497 -30.88 -15.45 34.46
N LEU A 498 -31.00 -14.14 34.35
CA LEU A 498 -30.41 -13.13 35.24
C LEU A 498 -31.52 -12.34 35.94
N ARG A 499 -31.24 -11.90 37.16
CA ARG A 499 -32.01 -10.88 37.89
C ARG A 499 -31.18 -9.61 38.00
N PHE A 500 -31.77 -8.49 37.59
CA PHE A 500 -31.20 -7.16 37.70
C PHE A 500 -31.93 -6.41 38.81
N GLU A 501 -31.20 -5.97 39.84
CA GLU A 501 -31.70 -5.25 41.00
C GLU A 501 -31.13 -3.81 41.01
N VAL A 502 -32.01 -2.82 41.00
CA VAL A 502 -31.66 -1.39 41.04
C VAL A 502 -31.22 -1.05 42.46
N THR A 503 -29.90 -0.99 42.68
CA THR A 503 -29.33 -0.73 44.03
C THR A 503 -29.13 0.74 44.32
N GLU A 504 -28.80 1.53 43.29
CA GLU A 504 -28.72 2.99 43.36
C GLU A 504 -29.31 3.60 42.08
N ALA A 505 -30.05 4.70 42.22
CA ALA A 505 -30.62 5.48 41.13
C ALA A 505 -30.82 6.94 41.58
N ASP A 506 -30.69 7.87 40.64
CA ASP A 506 -31.03 9.28 40.83
C ASP A 506 -32.48 9.57 40.35
N SER A 507 -32.86 10.86 40.28
CA SER A 507 -34.21 11.27 39.87
C SER A 507 -34.55 11.02 38.38
N ARG A 508 -33.61 10.52 37.57
CA ARG A 508 -33.73 10.34 36.12
C ARG A 508 -33.12 9.05 35.58
N ARG A 509 -32.06 8.51 36.19
CA ARG A 509 -31.31 7.33 35.72
C ARG A 509 -30.93 6.37 36.86
N ILE A 510 -30.66 5.13 36.50
CA ILE A 510 -30.00 4.15 37.37
C ILE A 510 -28.51 4.56 37.49
N THR A 511 -27.89 4.31 38.64
CA THR A 511 -26.44 4.51 38.85
C THR A 511 -25.72 3.20 39.22
N ARG A 512 -26.36 2.27 39.93
CA ARG A 512 -25.82 0.91 40.13
C ARG A 512 -26.87 -0.19 39.96
N VAL A 513 -26.47 -1.24 39.26
CA VAL A 513 -27.24 -2.47 39.05
C VAL A 513 -26.51 -3.64 39.69
N LYS A 514 -27.21 -4.40 40.52
CA LYS A 514 -26.76 -5.72 40.98
C LYS A 514 -27.33 -6.79 40.07
N ILE A 515 -26.45 -7.60 39.48
CA ILE A 515 -26.77 -8.70 38.58
C ILE A 515 -26.63 -10.00 39.37
N THR A 516 -27.65 -10.85 39.35
CA THR A 516 -27.66 -12.15 40.04
C THR A 516 -28.06 -13.25 39.06
N ARG A 517 -27.22 -14.27 38.89
CA ARG A 517 -27.51 -15.42 38.01
C ARG A 517 -28.49 -16.38 38.70
N LEU A 518 -29.61 -16.63 38.05
CA LEU A 518 -30.67 -17.50 38.57
C LEU A 518 -30.35 -18.96 38.20
N ARG A 519 -29.98 -19.77 39.19
CA ARG A 519 -29.83 -21.22 39.00
C ARG A 519 -31.21 -21.85 38.81
N GLU A 520 -31.38 -22.66 37.77
CA GLU A 520 -32.57 -23.50 37.63
C GLU A 520 -32.65 -24.50 38.80
N GLU A 521 -33.68 -24.36 39.63
CA GLU A 521 -33.94 -25.28 40.74
C GLU A 521 -34.35 -26.64 40.15
N SER A 522 -33.43 -27.60 40.21
CA SER A 522 -33.59 -28.90 39.57
C SER A 522 -34.73 -29.68 40.22
N GLU A 523 -35.78 -30.03 39.46
CA GLU A 523 -36.91 -30.81 39.98
C GLU A 523 -36.43 -32.09 40.67
N GLU A 524 -36.61 -32.19 41.99
CA GLU A 524 -36.30 -33.43 42.71
C GLU A 524 -37.18 -34.57 42.18
N PRO A 525 -36.58 -35.69 41.69
CA PRO A 525 -37.38 -36.82 41.21
C PRO A 525 -38.13 -37.41 42.40
N THR A 526 -39.46 -37.27 42.35
CA THR A 526 -40.33 -37.49 43.52
C THR A 526 -40.16 -38.92 44.05
N GLY A 527 -39.93 -39.04 45.36
CA GLY A 527 -39.36 -40.25 45.96
C GLY A 527 -40.14 -41.53 45.69
N GLY A 528 -39.40 -42.64 45.50
CA GLY A 528 -39.96 -43.96 45.27
C GLY A 528 -40.78 -44.48 46.47
N ASP A 529 -41.96 -45.02 46.18
CA ASP A 529 -42.95 -45.53 47.12
C ASP A 529 -42.48 -46.80 47.87
N PRO A 530 -42.44 -46.78 49.22
CA PRO A 530 -42.25 -47.96 50.05
C PRO A 530 -43.55 -48.38 50.78
N ALA A 531 -44.59 -48.70 49.99
CA ALA A 531 -45.66 -49.68 50.22
C ALA A 531 -46.15 -49.98 51.66
N ASP A 532 -47.48 -49.95 51.85
CA ASP A 532 -48.15 -51.11 52.47
C ASP A 532 -49.66 -51.22 52.20
N ALA A 533 -50.19 -52.42 52.47
CA ALA A 533 -51.59 -52.79 52.79
C ALA A 533 -52.56 -53.32 51.70
N VAL A 534 -52.77 -54.66 51.78
CA VAL A 534 -53.96 -55.48 51.41
C VAL A 534 -54.18 -55.83 49.93
#